data_AF-A0A2I9D615-F1
#
_entry.id   AF-A0A2I9D615-F1
#
_cell.length_a   1.000
_cell.length_b   1.000
_cell.length_c   1.000
_cell.angle_alpha   90.00
_cell.angle_beta   90.00
_cell.angle_gamma   90.00
#
_symmetry.space_group_name_H-M   'P 1'
#
loop_
_entity.id
_entity.type
_entity.pdbx_description
1 polymer ?
#
loop_
_entity_poly.entity_id
_entity_poly.type
_entity_poly.pdbx_seq_one_letter_code
_entity_poly.pdbx_strand_id
1 'polypeptide(L)'
;MWPANKSGAPTVTRNTDAVRGIDDGFEWQLTPYGGTVQLRVAALGARLRLPPLGIVKFTVNGESAFYGQVPDPSHQKQQDVEEQLVLGGREVLRRALMDGKAYRDQGVFAIVRDLLGRLCPPGVTYDPALIGNGSGTDAGPSLSTYYAPTSDLATALNTLAKAAGVQWDVDVQGRVFFGRPQPAALTVAYAGKGWGRLRVQGRETVTRAVLRVVTAPAGLEGGAVRFGPSGVPATVTVVAQHAQHDLYRAERAVEPPEGVALIAPQPPERWVTRPENVDGTAALDNDPTTYTAVALGTTQRAVELESALGRPVGVEVEYTLPSVENLPSGAYALRLEVGDAEAILSLQATAERRTLRLILPPDAGTAGTWRARLLLGATLAVQTAPATELRVYAVRFLVVDEAASLRVAQSFLQLPFATPAEVTLPGLVAPTPTLTVTGSPDGDVTGATGLWEYQYTRDNRGVTLARLGSDGQSDTARAIKFAVQGR
;
A
#
# COMPACT_ATOMS: atom_id res chain seq x y z
N MET A 1 43.67 -17.18 -15.39
CA MET A 1 43.96 -15.79 -15.81
C MET A 1 44.38 -15.80 -17.26
N TRP A 2 43.76 -14.98 -18.11
CA TRP A 2 44.16 -14.89 -19.51
C TRP A 2 45.35 -13.93 -19.67
N PRO A 3 46.44 -14.35 -20.34
CA PRO A 3 47.45 -13.39 -20.80
C PRO A 3 46.84 -12.54 -21.92
N ALA A 4 46.95 -11.22 -21.81
CA ALA A 4 46.46 -10.27 -22.81
C ALA A 4 47.01 -10.60 -24.21
N ASN A 5 46.14 -10.57 -25.22
CA ASN A 5 46.46 -10.61 -26.66
C ASN A 5 47.32 -11.78 -27.20
N LYS A 6 47.41 -12.94 -26.52
CA LYS A 6 48.28 -14.07 -26.97
C LYS A 6 47.62 -15.40 -27.27
N SER A 7 46.37 -15.62 -26.90
CA SER A 7 45.61 -16.77 -27.40
C SER A 7 44.98 -16.37 -28.74
N GLY A 8 45.21 -17.13 -29.80
CA GLY A 8 44.61 -16.88 -31.11
C GLY A 8 43.07 -16.79 -31.08
N ALA A 9 42.48 -16.43 -32.22
CA ALA A 9 41.02 -16.30 -32.33
C ALA A 9 40.31 -17.53 -31.73
N PRO A 10 39.23 -17.34 -30.94
CA PRO A 10 38.53 -18.45 -30.33
C PRO A 10 38.07 -19.46 -31.38
N THR A 11 38.27 -20.75 -31.12
CA THR A 11 37.78 -21.82 -31.99
C THR A 11 36.26 -21.77 -32.04
N VAL A 12 35.70 -21.52 -33.23
CA VAL A 12 34.26 -21.44 -33.43
C VAL A 12 33.71 -22.85 -33.65
N THR A 13 33.01 -23.38 -32.66
CA THR A 13 32.21 -24.61 -32.82
C THR A 13 30.76 -24.22 -33.04
N ARG A 14 30.23 -24.43 -34.27
CA ARG A 14 28.78 -24.31 -34.53
C ARG A 14 28.11 -25.62 -34.15
N ASN A 15 27.30 -25.62 -33.08
CA ASN A 15 26.50 -26.78 -32.70
C ASN A 15 25.08 -26.61 -33.25
N THR A 16 24.83 -27.08 -34.47
CA THR A 16 23.49 -27.06 -35.09
C THR A 16 22.58 -28.17 -34.55
N ASP A 17 23.15 -29.21 -33.94
CA ASP A 17 22.39 -30.32 -33.31
C ASP A 17 21.84 -29.95 -31.93
N ALA A 18 22.32 -28.86 -31.32
CA ALA A 18 21.84 -28.33 -30.05
C ALA A 18 20.32 -28.08 -30.03
N VAL A 19 19.72 -27.74 -31.19
CA VAL A 19 18.27 -27.52 -31.32
C VAL A 19 17.45 -28.77 -30.97
N ARG A 20 18.01 -29.98 -31.18
CA ARG A 20 17.35 -31.25 -30.82
C ARG A 20 17.44 -31.58 -29.33
N GLY A 21 18.20 -30.80 -28.56
CA GLY A 21 18.44 -31.03 -27.14
C GLY A 21 17.71 -30.07 -26.20
N ILE A 22 16.94 -29.11 -26.73
CA ILE A 22 16.17 -28.13 -25.96
C ILE A 22 14.77 -28.70 -25.72
N ASP A 23 14.41 -28.91 -24.46
CA ASP A 23 13.16 -29.59 -24.08
C ASP A 23 12.00 -28.61 -23.84
N ASP A 24 12.25 -27.47 -23.17
CA ASP A 24 11.20 -26.48 -22.83
C ASP A 24 11.45 -25.05 -23.37
N GLY A 25 12.59 -24.83 -24.03
CA GLY A 25 12.93 -23.57 -24.69
C GLY A 25 14.05 -22.80 -24.02
N PHE A 26 14.00 -21.47 -24.15
CA PHE A 26 15.05 -20.57 -23.66
C PHE A 26 14.49 -19.22 -23.18
N GLU A 27 15.17 -18.67 -22.19
CA GLU A 27 14.88 -17.36 -21.61
C GLU A 27 16.17 -16.56 -21.52
N TRP A 28 16.14 -15.28 -21.88
CA TRP A 28 17.31 -14.42 -21.71
C TRP A 28 16.92 -13.04 -21.22
N GLN A 29 17.89 -12.37 -20.61
CA GLN A 29 17.70 -11.08 -19.98
C GLN A 29 18.71 -10.08 -20.49
N LEU A 30 18.20 -8.88 -20.80
CA LEU A 30 18.98 -7.72 -21.20
C LEU A 30 18.74 -6.55 -20.23
N THR A 31 19.77 -5.74 -20.04
CA THR A 31 19.63 -4.43 -19.39
C THR A 31 18.89 -3.47 -20.31
N PRO A 32 18.38 -2.34 -19.78
CA PRO A 32 17.63 -1.38 -20.59
C PRO A 32 18.41 -0.72 -21.74
N TYR A 33 19.74 -0.88 -21.73
CA TYR A 33 20.64 -0.37 -22.77
C TYR A 33 21.14 -1.48 -23.72
N GLY A 34 20.55 -2.67 -23.64
CA GLY A 34 20.87 -3.83 -24.48
C GLY A 34 22.10 -4.62 -24.03
N GLY A 35 22.53 -4.45 -22.78
CA GLY A 35 23.59 -5.23 -22.17
C GLY A 35 23.11 -6.62 -21.78
N THR A 36 23.91 -7.65 -22.02
CA THR A 36 23.54 -9.04 -21.73
C THR A 36 23.67 -9.36 -20.24
N VAL A 37 22.63 -9.92 -19.62
CA VAL A 37 22.61 -10.26 -18.18
C VAL A 37 22.77 -11.75 -17.95
N GLN A 38 21.82 -12.55 -18.43
CA GLN A 38 21.85 -14.01 -18.33
C GLN A 38 21.01 -14.65 -19.44
N LEU A 39 21.37 -15.88 -19.79
CA LEU A 39 20.62 -16.78 -20.67
C LEU A 39 20.43 -18.10 -19.94
N ARG A 40 19.18 -18.57 -19.91
CA ARG A 40 18.76 -19.85 -19.37
C ARG A 40 18.26 -20.70 -20.52
N VAL A 41 18.74 -21.94 -20.58
CA VAL A 41 18.35 -22.89 -21.62
C VAL A 41 17.90 -24.17 -20.94
N ALA A 42 16.65 -24.55 -21.17
CA ALA A 42 16.12 -25.82 -20.70
C ALA A 42 16.59 -26.95 -21.64
N ALA A 43 17.71 -27.58 -21.32
CA ALA A 43 18.29 -28.71 -22.03
C ALA A 43 19.21 -29.56 -21.14
N LEU A 44 19.29 -30.85 -21.43
CA LEU A 44 20.29 -31.77 -20.85
C LEU A 44 21.72 -31.34 -21.23
N GLY A 45 22.57 -31.10 -20.23
CA GLY A 45 23.95 -30.62 -20.43
C GLY A 45 24.80 -31.49 -21.37
N ALA A 46 24.60 -32.81 -21.34
CA ALA A 46 25.27 -33.77 -22.24
C ALA A 46 24.95 -33.54 -23.74
N ARG A 47 23.79 -32.94 -24.04
CA ARG A 47 23.36 -32.62 -25.41
C ARG A 47 23.87 -31.26 -25.89
N LEU A 48 23.84 -30.25 -25.02
CA LEU A 48 24.34 -28.91 -25.36
C LEU A 48 25.87 -28.85 -25.49
N ARG A 49 26.60 -29.67 -24.70
CA ARG A 49 28.07 -29.75 -24.72
C ARG A 49 28.76 -28.39 -24.56
N LEU A 50 28.21 -27.54 -23.71
CA LEU A 50 28.80 -26.24 -23.39
C LEU A 50 30.02 -26.44 -22.47
N PRO A 51 31.26 -26.12 -22.93
CA PRO A 51 32.42 -26.24 -22.07
C PRO A 51 32.37 -25.17 -20.96
N PRO A 52 32.87 -25.48 -19.74
CA PRO A 52 33.10 -24.45 -18.74
C PRO A 52 33.92 -23.32 -19.34
N LEU A 53 33.60 -22.07 -18.98
CA LEU A 53 34.27 -20.86 -19.49
C LEU A 53 34.06 -20.59 -20.99
N GLY A 54 33.32 -21.47 -21.69
CA GLY A 54 32.97 -21.31 -23.09
C GLY A 54 32.18 -20.03 -23.30
N ILE A 55 32.43 -19.38 -24.44
CA ILE A 55 31.71 -18.19 -24.85
C ILE A 55 30.58 -18.62 -25.76
N VAL A 56 29.38 -18.11 -25.47
CA VAL A 56 28.16 -18.46 -26.18
C VAL A 56 27.64 -17.22 -26.88
N LYS A 57 27.46 -17.34 -28.20
CA LYS A 57 26.67 -16.42 -29.00
C LYS A 57 25.37 -17.10 -29.37
N PHE A 58 24.25 -16.50 -28.98
CA PHE A 58 22.92 -17.03 -29.18
C PHE A 58 22.17 -16.17 -30.20
N THR A 59 21.53 -16.83 -31.17
CA THR A 59 20.77 -16.16 -32.23
C THR A 59 19.35 -16.70 -32.30
N VAL A 60 18.38 -15.80 -32.45
CA VAL A 60 16.97 -16.13 -32.67
C VAL A 60 16.56 -15.59 -34.04
N ASN A 61 15.98 -16.43 -34.89
CA ASN A 61 15.58 -16.05 -36.27
C ASN A 61 16.71 -15.42 -37.11
N GLY A 62 17.96 -15.83 -36.88
CA GLY A 62 19.14 -15.30 -37.58
C GLY A 62 19.72 -14.00 -36.98
N GLU A 63 19.04 -13.38 -36.03
CA GLU A 63 19.50 -12.17 -35.35
C GLU A 63 20.20 -12.50 -34.03
N SER A 64 21.19 -11.69 -33.62
CA SER A 64 21.90 -11.89 -32.36
C SER A 64 21.03 -11.50 -31.18
N ALA A 65 20.76 -12.45 -30.28
CA ALA A 65 19.86 -12.28 -29.15
C ALA A 65 20.61 -12.21 -27.80
N PHE A 66 21.72 -12.94 -27.67
CA PHE A 66 22.50 -12.95 -26.42
C PHE A 66 23.98 -13.27 -26.67
N TYR A 67 24.84 -12.76 -25.80
CA TYR A 67 26.26 -13.02 -25.75
C TYR A 67 26.71 -13.21 -24.31
N GLY A 68 27.51 -14.24 -24.03
CA GLY A 68 27.89 -14.52 -22.66
C GLY A 68 28.89 -15.64 -22.49
N GLN A 69 29.10 -16.04 -21.24
CA GLN A 69 30.03 -17.08 -20.83
C GLN A 69 29.41 -18.08 -19.88
N VAL A 70 29.76 -19.35 -20.08
CA VAL A 70 29.42 -20.45 -19.20
C VAL A 70 30.24 -20.32 -17.89
N PRO A 71 29.62 -20.36 -16.71
CA PRO A 71 30.31 -20.24 -15.42
C PRO A 71 31.27 -21.42 -15.14
N ASP A 72 32.12 -21.27 -14.11
CA ASP A 72 32.93 -22.36 -13.53
C ASP A 72 32.58 -22.55 -12.04
N PRO A 73 32.20 -23.77 -11.59
CA PRO A 73 31.82 -24.91 -12.43
C PRO A 73 30.60 -24.58 -13.29
N SER A 74 30.48 -25.20 -14.47
CA SER A 74 29.35 -25.00 -15.38
C SER A 74 28.00 -25.44 -14.80
N HIS A 75 28.02 -26.16 -13.67
CA HIS A 75 26.86 -26.69 -12.95
C HIS A 75 27.12 -26.70 -11.43
N GLN A 76 26.11 -26.35 -10.64
CA GLN A 76 26.11 -26.62 -9.20
C GLN A 76 25.64 -28.08 -8.98
N LYS A 77 26.56 -29.04 -9.03
CA LYS A 77 26.46 -30.39 -8.40
C LYS A 77 25.50 -31.48 -8.93
N GLN A 78 24.91 -31.45 -10.13
CA GLN A 78 24.08 -32.58 -10.63
C GLN A 78 24.25 -32.86 -12.13
N GLN A 79 24.38 -34.14 -12.52
CA GLN A 79 24.46 -34.61 -13.92
C GLN A 79 23.10 -34.64 -14.64
N ASP A 80 21.99 -34.61 -13.90
CA ASP A 80 20.63 -34.80 -14.41
C ASP A 80 19.87 -33.47 -14.64
N VAL A 81 20.54 -32.32 -14.58
CA VAL A 81 19.86 -31.01 -14.63
C VAL A 81 19.46 -30.63 -16.06
N GLU A 82 18.17 -30.36 -16.22
CA GLU A 82 17.49 -29.90 -17.44
C GLU A 82 17.71 -28.41 -17.74
N GLU A 83 18.38 -27.62 -16.90
CA GLU A 83 18.59 -26.17 -17.12
C GLU A 83 20.09 -25.81 -17.15
N GLN A 84 20.53 -25.10 -18.19
CA GLN A 84 21.88 -24.55 -18.34
C GLN A 84 21.87 -23.03 -18.23
N LEU A 85 22.81 -22.49 -17.45
CA LEU A 85 22.97 -21.05 -17.25
C LEU A 85 24.20 -20.52 -17.97
N VAL A 86 24.03 -19.44 -18.73
CA VAL A 86 25.10 -18.65 -19.34
C VAL A 86 25.01 -17.24 -18.78
N LEU A 87 26.11 -16.74 -18.21
CA LEU A 87 26.19 -15.39 -17.66
C LEU A 87 26.52 -14.38 -18.76
N GLY A 88 26.06 -13.14 -18.63
CA GLY A 88 26.26 -12.09 -19.63
C GLY A 88 27.72 -11.76 -19.94
N GLY A 89 27.95 -11.05 -21.04
CA GLY A 89 29.28 -10.71 -21.55
C GLY A 89 30.17 -9.94 -20.56
N ARG A 90 29.58 -9.24 -19.57
CA ARG A 90 30.33 -8.60 -18.49
C ARG A 90 31.18 -9.57 -17.67
N GLU A 91 30.76 -10.83 -17.52
CA GLU A 91 31.54 -11.83 -16.79
C GLU A 91 32.84 -12.22 -17.52
N VAL A 92 32.88 -12.07 -18.85
CA VAL A 92 34.10 -12.29 -19.64
C VAL A 92 35.19 -11.29 -19.24
N LEU A 93 34.80 -10.05 -18.94
CA LEU A 93 35.70 -8.97 -18.55
C LEU A 93 36.28 -9.17 -17.14
N ARG A 94 35.57 -9.86 -16.23
CA ARG A 94 36.08 -10.14 -14.87
C ARG A 94 37.34 -11.01 -14.85
N ARG A 95 37.69 -11.63 -15.97
CA ARG A 95 38.87 -12.48 -16.12
C ARG A 95 40.12 -11.73 -16.53
N ALA A 96 39.97 -10.49 -16.98
CA ALA A 96 41.06 -9.59 -17.27
C ALA A 96 41.36 -8.78 -16.01
N LEU A 97 42.58 -8.88 -15.51
CA LEU A 97 43.05 -8.02 -14.43
C LEU A 97 43.58 -6.72 -15.00
N MET A 98 43.41 -5.64 -14.24
CA MET A 98 44.03 -4.36 -14.52
C MET A 98 45.55 -4.47 -14.42
N ASP A 99 46.24 -3.64 -15.20
CA ASP A 99 47.69 -3.50 -15.11
C ASP A 99 48.09 -2.40 -14.11
N GLY A 100 49.39 -2.26 -13.86
CA GLY A 100 49.94 -1.23 -12.96
C GLY A 100 49.97 0.18 -13.53
N LYS A 101 49.29 0.46 -14.65
CA LYS A 101 49.31 1.79 -15.28
C LYS A 101 48.45 2.77 -14.49
N ALA A 102 49.03 3.91 -14.12
CA ALA A 102 48.31 5.03 -13.54
C ALA A 102 47.98 6.08 -14.60
N TYR A 103 46.77 6.61 -14.55
CA TYR A 103 46.31 7.69 -15.44
C TYR A 103 46.24 8.98 -14.63
N ARG A 104 46.80 10.08 -15.16
CA ARG A 104 46.81 11.39 -14.51
C ARG A 104 46.27 12.44 -15.47
N ASP A 105 45.34 13.24 -15.00
CA ASP A 105 44.70 14.33 -15.75
C ASP A 105 44.14 13.88 -17.11
N GLN A 106 43.54 12.69 -17.16
CA GLN A 106 42.95 12.12 -18.38
C GLN A 106 41.43 12.04 -18.30
N GLY A 107 40.77 12.23 -19.45
CA GLY A 107 39.33 12.03 -19.60
C GLY A 107 38.94 10.56 -19.40
N VAL A 108 37.80 10.31 -18.73
CA VAL A 108 37.31 8.95 -18.47
C VAL A 108 37.21 8.12 -19.75
N PHE A 109 36.72 8.68 -20.85
CA PHE A 109 36.60 7.94 -22.12
C PHE A 109 37.97 7.57 -22.70
N ALA A 110 38.98 8.44 -22.62
CA ALA A 110 40.35 8.13 -23.05
C ALA A 110 40.93 6.95 -22.23
N ILE A 111 40.72 6.97 -20.91
CA ILE A 111 41.14 5.90 -20.01
C ILE A 111 40.47 4.57 -20.42
N VAL A 112 39.15 4.58 -20.65
CA VAL A 112 38.40 3.38 -21.06
C VAL A 112 38.91 2.83 -22.40
N ARG A 113 39.16 3.70 -23.39
CA ARG A 113 39.69 3.29 -24.70
C ARG A 113 41.07 2.65 -24.59
N ASP A 114 41.97 3.22 -23.79
CA ASP A 114 43.30 2.64 -23.55
C ASP A 114 43.23 1.30 -22.80
N LEU A 115 42.36 1.18 -21.79
CA LEU A 115 42.15 -0.06 -21.05
C LEU A 115 41.61 -1.17 -21.96
N LEU A 116 40.55 -0.90 -22.72
CA LEU A 116 39.97 -1.89 -23.63
C LEU A 116 40.93 -2.22 -24.79
N GLY A 117 41.65 -1.25 -25.33
CA GLY A 117 42.63 -1.51 -26.39
C GLY A 117 43.77 -2.46 -25.95
N ARG A 118 44.13 -2.47 -24.67
CA ARG A 118 45.26 -3.25 -24.15
C ARG A 118 44.84 -4.53 -23.41
N LEU A 119 43.76 -4.47 -22.65
CA LEU A 119 43.38 -5.49 -21.67
C LEU A 119 42.08 -6.21 -22.03
N CYS A 120 41.41 -5.85 -23.14
CA CYS A 120 40.19 -6.53 -23.55
C CYS A 120 40.51 -8.02 -23.83
N PRO A 121 39.81 -8.95 -23.18
CA PRO A 121 40.03 -10.36 -23.41
C PRO A 121 39.55 -10.77 -24.82
N PRO A 122 40.13 -11.82 -25.43
CA PRO A 122 39.82 -12.24 -26.81
C PRO A 122 38.37 -12.66 -27.02
N GLY A 123 37.66 -12.90 -25.93
CA GLY A 123 36.25 -13.24 -25.89
C GLY A 123 35.28 -12.07 -25.98
N VAL A 124 35.75 -10.85 -26.10
CA VAL A 124 34.91 -9.66 -26.28
C VAL A 124 35.63 -8.73 -27.23
N THR A 125 34.86 -7.88 -27.90
CA THR A 125 35.37 -6.95 -28.89
C THR A 125 35.23 -5.51 -28.39
N TYR A 126 36.17 -4.68 -28.82
CA TYR A 126 36.23 -3.27 -28.49
C TYR A 126 36.05 -2.48 -29.78
N ASP A 127 35.09 -1.54 -29.75
CA ASP A 127 34.85 -0.58 -30.81
C ASP A 127 34.90 0.84 -30.21
N PRO A 128 35.88 1.68 -30.60
CA PRO A 128 36.01 3.05 -30.09
C PRO A 128 34.75 3.90 -30.30
N ALA A 129 33.93 3.60 -31.32
CA ALA A 129 32.69 4.31 -31.62
C ALA A 129 31.58 4.01 -30.59
N LEU A 130 31.72 2.95 -29.79
CA LEU A 130 30.77 2.60 -28.72
C LEU A 130 31.14 3.20 -27.35
N ILE A 131 32.19 4.03 -27.29
CA ILE A 131 32.64 4.71 -26.07
C ILE A 131 32.35 6.21 -26.18
N GLY A 132 31.71 6.76 -25.14
CA GLY A 132 31.23 8.14 -25.06
C GLY A 132 29.94 8.34 -25.86
N ASN A 133 29.71 9.58 -26.31
CA ASN A 133 28.52 9.97 -27.08
C ASN A 133 28.50 9.44 -28.55
N GLY A 134 29.33 8.44 -28.88
CA GLY A 134 29.43 7.89 -30.23
C GLY A 134 30.23 8.73 -31.22
N SER A 135 30.75 9.90 -30.83
CA SER A 135 31.56 10.75 -31.72
C SER A 135 33.00 10.28 -31.89
N GLY A 136 33.44 9.25 -31.17
CA GLY A 136 34.83 8.78 -31.15
C GLY A 136 35.81 9.73 -30.47
N THR A 137 35.33 10.83 -29.87
CA THR A 137 36.18 11.81 -29.17
C THR A 137 36.45 11.42 -27.72
N ASP A 138 37.62 11.80 -27.20
CA ASP A 138 38.04 11.60 -25.80
C ASP A 138 37.39 12.58 -24.80
N ALA A 139 36.43 13.39 -25.27
CA ALA A 139 35.77 14.42 -24.48
C ALA A 139 34.83 13.79 -23.44
N GLY A 140 35.34 13.60 -22.22
CA GLY A 140 34.59 13.18 -21.04
C GLY A 140 35.17 13.82 -19.78
N PRO A 141 34.53 13.65 -18.61
CA PRO A 141 35.03 14.21 -17.36
C PRO A 141 36.46 13.73 -17.09
N SER A 142 37.34 14.65 -16.70
CA SER A 142 38.73 14.37 -16.39
C SER A 142 38.89 13.86 -14.96
N LEU A 143 39.73 12.85 -14.77
CA LEU A 143 40.15 12.38 -13.46
C LEU A 143 41.58 12.86 -13.17
N SER A 144 41.79 13.46 -12.00
CA SER A 144 43.12 13.91 -11.56
C SER A 144 44.08 12.73 -11.44
N THR A 145 43.64 11.61 -10.87
CA THR A 145 44.37 10.35 -10.87
C THR A 145 43.42 9.17 -10.84
N TYR A 146 43.65 8.18 -11.70
CA TYR A 146 42.98 6.88 -11.68
C TYR A 146 44.01 5.75 -11.66
N TYR A 147 43.87 4.84 -10.69
CA TYR A 147 44.76 3.70 -10.49
C TYR A 147 44.01 2.56 -9.81
N ALA A 148 44.05 1.35 -10.39
CA ALA A 148 43.27 0.20 -9.92
C ALA A 148 43.98 -1.16 -10.18
N PRO A 149 45.23 -1.36 -9.72
CA PRO A 149 46.11 -2.46 -10.14
C PRO A 149 45.67 -3.87 -9.71
N THR A 150 44.70 -3.98 -8.80
CA THR A 150 44.17 -5.26 -8.28
C THR A 150 42.72 -5.50 -8.68
N SER A 151 42.10 -4.56 -9.38
CA SER A 151 40.73 -4.71 -9.85
C SER A 151 40.69 -5.58 -11.11
N ASP A 152 39.60 -6.30 -11.30
CA ASP A 152 39.26 -6.82 -12.61
C ASP A 152 38.74 -5.69 -13.52
N LEU A 153 38.79 -5.91 -14.83
CA LEU A 153 38.41 -4.92 -15.83
C LEU A 153 36.94 -4.49 -15.72
N ALA A 154 36.02 -5.39 -15.32
CA ALA A 154 34.63 -5.01 -15.13
C ALA A 154 34.46 -4.09 -13.91
N THR A 155 35.17 -4.35 -12.82
CA THR A 155 35.19 -3.50 -11.62
C THR A 155 35.79 -2.12 -11.93
N ALA A 156 36.85 -2.08 -12.73
CA ALA A 156 37.44 -0.84 -13.22
C ALA A 156 36.44 -0.02 -14.06
N LEU A 157 35.80 -0.66 -15.05
CA LEU A 157 34.80 -0.02 -15.91
C LEU A 157 33.58 0.48 -15.13
N ASN A 158 33.11 -0.24 -14.11
CA ASN A 158 32.05 0.26 -13.21
C ASN A 158 32.46 1.55 -12.50
N THR A 159 33.69 1.62 -12.02
CA THR A 159 34.20 2.78 -11.28
C THR A 159 34.29 3.99 -12.22
N LEU A 160 34.81 3.78 -13.43
CA LEU A 160 34.88 4.80 -14.48
C LEU A 160 33.48 5.25 -14.93
N ALA A 161 32.55 4.32 -15.11
CA ALA A 161 31.18 4.63 -15.53
C ALA A 161 30.44 5.48 -14.50
N LYS A 162 30.60 5.16 -13.20
CA LYS A 162 30.11 5.99 -12.10
C LYS A 162 30.72 7.38 -12.13
N ALA A 163 32.04 7.50 -12.34
CA ALA A 163 32.72 8.78 -12.43
C ALA A 163 32.24 9.63 -13.62
N ALA A 164 31.90 8.99 -14.74
CA ALA A 164 31.37 9.67 -15.91
C ALA A 164 29.85 9.87 -15.90
N GLY A 165 29.12 9.33 -14.92
CA GLY A 165 27.65 9.38 -14.88
C GLY A 165 26.98 8.64 -16.03
N VAL A 166 27.64 7.63 -16.60
CA VAL A 166 27.16 6.88 -17.76
C VAL A 166 26.96 5.40 -17.43
N GLN A 167 26.23 4.69 -18.28
CA GLN A 167 26.08 3.24 -18.22
C GLN A 167 27.06 2.55 -19.15
N TRP A 168 27.46 1.32 -18.81
CA TRP A 168 28.34 0.51 -19.64
C TRP A 168 27.92 -0.96 -19.54
N ASP A 169 28.09 -1.72 -20.61
CA ASP A 169 27.86 -3.17 -20.62
C ASP A 169 28.48 -3.83 -21.86
N VAL A 170 28.24 -5.13 -22.04
CA VAL A 170 28.53 -5.88 -23.26
C VAL A 170 27.24 -6.18 -24.00
N ASP A 171 27.17 -5.79 -25.27
CA ASP A 171 25.98 -6.00 -26.10
C ASP A 171 25.83 -7.45 -26.61
N VAL A 172 24.70 -7.73 -27.27
CA VAL A 172 24.39 -9.05 -27.84
C VAL A 172 25.34 -9.49 -28.97
N GLN A 173 26.20 -8.60 -29.46
CA GLN A 173 27.27 -8.92 -30.42
C GLN A 173 28.61 -9.20 -29.73
N GLY A 174 28.69 -9.06 -28.40
CA GLY A 174 29.93 -9.21 -27.64
C GLY A 174 30.84 -7.98 -27.69
N ARG A 175 30.29 -6.80 -27.96
CA ARG A 175 31.03 -5.53 -27.99
C ARG A 175 30.81 -4.77 -26.68
N VAL A 176 31.90 -4.27 -26.11
CA VAL A 176 31.82 -3.37 -24.94
C VAL A 176 31.33 -2.00 -25.39
N PHE A 177 30.31 -1.47 -24.72
CA PHE A 177 29.88 -0.08 -24.88
C PHE A 177 29.99 0.67 -23.56
N PHE A 178 30.17 1.98 -23.63
CA PHE A 178 30.32 2.85 -22.47
C PHE A 178 29.73 4.23 -22.79
N GLY A 179 28.54 4.53 -22.27
CA GLY A 179 27.84 5.79 -22.51
C GLY A 179 27.00 5.85 -23.77
N ARG A 180 26.33 4.74 -24.15
CA ARG A 180 25.40 4.71 -25.29
C ARG A 180 24.37 5.86 -25.20
N PRO A 181 24.05 6.53 -26.31
CA PRO A 181 22.91 7.43 -26.38
C PRO A 181 21.65 6.71 -25.91
N GLN A 182 20.83 7.40 -25.11
CA GLN A 182 19.59 6.84 -24.61
C GLN A 182 18.67 6.50 -25.80
N PRO A 183 18.26 5.22 -25.96
CA PRO A 183 17.25 4.87 -26.95
C PRO A 183 15.97 5.71 -26.74
N ALA A 184 15.25 5.99 -27.82
CA ALA A 184 13.96 6.65 -27.73
C ALA A 184 13.03 5.86 -26.79
N ALA A 185 12.21 6.59 -26.03
CA ALA A 185 11.23 5.97 -25.13
C ALA A 185 10.26 5.12 -25.95
N LEU A 186 10.01 3.89 -25.49
CA LEU A 186 9.03 3.03 -26.13
C LEU A 186 7.62 3.39 -25.65
N THR A 187 6.70 3.62 -26.58
CA THR A 187 5.27 3.79 -26.26
C THR A 187 4.52 2.52 -26.63
N VAL A 188 3.73 2.00 -25.70
CA VAL A 188 2.95 0.78 -25.87
C VAL A 188 1.50 1.03 -25.46
N ALA A 189 0.54 0.54 -26.23
CA ALA A 189 -0.87 0.57 -25.84
C ALA A 189 -1.18 -0.48 -24.76
N TYR A 190 -2.04 -0.12 -23.81
CA TYR A 190 -2.55 -1.06 -22.81
C TYR A 190 -3.41 -2.13 -23.47
N ALA A 191 -2.92 -3.38 -23.49
CA ALA A 191 -3.58 -4.50 -24.14
C ALA A 191 -4.64 -5.20 -23.27
N GLY A 192 -5.21 -4.52 -22.27
CA GLY A 192 -6.21 -5.11 -21.36
C GLY A 192 -5.65 -6.15 -20.38
N LYS A 193 -4.34 -6.43 -20.39
CA LYS A 193 -3.68 -7.36 -19.47
C LYS A 193 -3.53 -6.72 -18.10
N GLY A 194 -3.89 -7.43 -17.04
CA GLY A 194 -3.63 -6.99 -15.67
C GLY A 194 -2.13 -6.80 -15.41
N TRP A 195 -1.77 -5.85 -14.56
CA TRP A 195 -0.37 -5.64 -14.16
C TRP A 195 0.15 -6.88 -13.41
N GLY A 196 1.09 -7.62 -14.01
CA GLY A 196 1.54 -8.93 -13.52
C GLY A 196 2.26 -8.89 -12.15
N ARG A 197 2.79 -7.72 -11.78
CA ARG A 197 3.27 -7.39 -10.43
C ARG A 197 2.87 -5.95 -10.13
N LEU A 198 2.00 -5.77 -9.15
CA LEU A 198 1.68 -4.45 -8.61
C LEU A 198 2.74 -4.12 -7.55
N ARG A 199 3.53 -3.07 -7.76
CA ARG A 199 4.27 -2.47 -6.66
C ARG A 199 3.28 -1.62 -5.88
N VAL A 200 2.62 -2.23 -4.90
CA VAL A 200 1.80 -1.51 -3.93
C VAL A 200 2.75 -0.67 -3.07
N GLN A 201 2.85 0.63 -3.36
CA GLN A 201 3.50 1.56 -2.44
C GLN A 201 2.45 2.12 -1.48
N GLY A 202 2.74 2.02 -0.18
CA GLY A 202 1.90 2.56 0.87
C GLY A 202 1.83 1.59 2.05
N ARG A 203 2.58 1.89 3.11
CA ARG A 203 2.46 1.24 4.43
C ARG A 203 1.07 1.46 5.07
N GLU A 204 0.22 2.24 4.40
CA GLU A 204 -1.04 2.79 4.88
C GLU A 204 -2.23 2.41 3.99
N THR A 205 -2.10 1.41 3.11
CA THR A 205 -3.24 0.99 2.27
C THR A 205 -4.41 0.54 3.15
N VAL A 206 -5.57 1.18 2.99
CA VAL A 206 -6.80 0.86 3.71
C VAL A 206 -7.93 0.80 2.69
N THR A 207 -8.34 -0.42 2.34
CA THR A 207 -9.45 -0.68 1.39
C THR A 207 -10.76 -0.96 2.09
N ARG A 208 -10.71 -1.18 3.41
CA ARG A 208 -11.85 -1.24 4.31
C ARG A 208 -11.49 -0.59 5.64
N ALA A 209 -12.26 0.41 6.03
CA ALA A 209 -12.12 1.10 7.31
C ALA A 209 -13.30 0.73 8.21
N VAL A 210 -13.01 0.24 9.41
CA VAL A 210 -13.99 -0.10 10.43
C VAL A 210 -13.91 0.94 11.53
N LEU A 211 -14.80 1.92 11.49
CA LEU A 211 -14.91 2.94 12.53
C LEU A 211 -15.60 2.35 13.75
N ARG A 212 -14.98 2.50 14.92
CA ARG A 212 -15.49 2.03 16.20
C ARG A 212 -15.86 3.23 17.07
N VAL A 213 -17.15 3.40 17.33
CA VAL A 213 -17.66 4.38 18.30
C VAL A 213 -17.89 3.65 19.61
N VAL A 214 -17.01 3.90 20.58
CA VAL A 214 -17.14 3.34 21.93
C VAL A 214 -18.03 4.26 22.74
N THR A 215 -19.11 3.70 23.26
CA THR A 215 -20.03 4.41 24.15
C THR A 215 -19.91 3.82 25.55
N ALA A 216 -19.75 4.68 26.55
CA ALA A 216 -19.68 4.29 27.95
C ALA A 216 -20.84 4.94 28.71
N PRO A 217 -21.40 4.25 29.72
CA PRO A 217 -22.39 4.85 30.60
C PRO A 217 -21.83 6.14 31.21
N ALA A 218 -22.51 7.27 31.00
CA ALA A 218 -22.07 8.57 31.48
C ALA A 218 -23.28 9.46 31.77
N GLY A 219 -23.25 10.19 32.89
CA GLY A 219 -24.13 11.33 33.14
C GLY A 219 -23.26 12.56 33.35
N LEU A 220 -23.45 13.58 32.52
CA LEU A 220 -22.69 14.82 32.64
C LEU A 220 -23.44 15.80 33.55
N GLU A 221 -22.74 16.18 34.62
CA GLU A 221 -22.99 17.22 35.62
C GLU A 221 -24.26 17.14 36.51
N GLY A 222 -24.02 17.21 37.82
CA GLY A 222 -25.02 17.65 38.78
C GLY A 222 -26.04 16.62 39.24
N GLY A 223 -25.78 15.30 39.22
CA GLY A 223 -26.73 14.35 39.80
C GLY A 223 -26.14 12.98 40.07
N ALA A 224 -26.68 12.28 41.08
CA ALA A 224 -26.34 10.88 41.31
C ALA A 224 -27.02 10.03 40.21
N VAL A 225 -26.21 9.41 39.35
CA VAL A 225 -26.66 8.43 38.35
C VAL A 225 -26.49 7.03 38.92
N ARG A 226 -27.50 6.19 38.74
CA ARG A 226 -27.45 4.75 39.02
C ARG A 226 -27.70 4.00 37.73
N PHE A 227 -26.74 3.17 37.33
CA PHE A 227 -26.87 2.26 36.21
C PHE A 227 -27.32 0.89 36.72
N GLY A 228 -28.28 0.28 36.02
CA GLY A 228 -28.67 -1.12 36.24
C GLY A 228 -27.53 -2.08 35.86
N PRO A 229 -27.63 -3.36 36.27
CA PRO A 229 -26.56 -4.36 36.09
C PRO A 229 -26.24 -4.70 34.61
N SER A 230 -27.09 -4.31 33.68
CA SER A 230 -27.05 -4.60 32.23
C SER A 230 -26.47 -3.48 31.37
N GLY A 231 -26.10 -2.32 31.95
CA GLY A 231 -25.51 -1.19 31.22
C GLY A 231 -24.01 -1.37 30.96
N VAL A 232 -23.63 -2.17 29.97
CA VAL A 232 -22.22 -2.43 29.59
C VAL A 232 -21.81 -1.48 28.45
N PRO A 233 -20.56 -0.98 28.40
CA PRO A 233 -20.07 -0.22 27.25
C PRO A 233 -20.30 -0.98 25.93
N ALA A 234 -20.87 -0.31 24.94
CA ALA A 234 -21.10 -0.88 23.61
C ALA A 234 -20.19 -0.23 22.57
N THR A 235 -19.71 -1.05 21.64
CA THR A 235 -18.98 -0.58 20.46
C THR A 235 -19.90 -0.60 19.26
N VAL A 236 -20.25 0.58 18.76
CA VAL A 236 -21.00 0.73 17.52
C VAL A 236 -20.00 0.75 16.35
N THR A 237 -20.21 -0.14 15.37
CA THR A 237 -19.34 -0.23 14.20
C THR A 237 -20.01 0.35 12.95
N VAL A 238 -19.23 1.10 12.18
CA VAL A 238 -19.57 1.58 10.84
C VAL A 238 -18.46 1.16 9.89
N VAL A 239 -18.82 0.54 8.77
CA VAL A 239 -17.87 -0.02 7.81
C VAL A 239 -17.94 0.76 6.51
N ALA A 240 -16.82 1.39 6.13
CA ALA A 240 -16.62 1.89 4.78
C ALA A 240 -15.78 0.87 4.00
N GLN A 241 -16.25 0.48 2.81
CA GLN A 241 -15.57 -0.49 1.95
C GLN A 241 -15.42 0.09 0.54
N HIS A 242 -14.20 0.02 0.01
CA HIS A 242 -13.95 0.36 -1.40
C HIS A 242 -14.33 -0.81 -2.32
N ALA A 243 -14.70 -0.51 -3.57
CA ALA A 243 -15.08 -1.52 -4.57
C ALA A 243 -13.99 -2.58 -4.83
N GLN A 244 -12.72 -2.24 -4.59
CA GLN A 244 -11.58 -3.14 -4.78
C GLN A 244 -11.17 -3.90 -3.51
N HIS A 245 -11.96 -3.85 -2.43
CA HIS A 245 -11.59 -4.51 -1.18
C HIS A 245 -11.37 -6.03 -1.34
N ASP A 246 -12.18 -6.71 -2.16
CA ASP A 246 -12.05 -8.16 -2.35
C ASP A 246 -10.68 -8.55 -2.96
N LEU A 247 -10.07 -7.64 -3.71
CA LEU A 247 -8.75 -7.80 -4.33
C LEU A 247 -7.62 -7.60 -3.31
N TYR A 248 -7.69 -6.58 -2.47
CA TYR A 248 -6.58 -6.17 -1.60
C TYR A 248 -6.70 -6.64 -0.14
N ARG A 249 -7.92 -6.86 0.34
CA ARG A 249 -8.25 -7.34 1.70
C ARG A 249 -7.56 -6.56 2.83
N ALA A 250 -7.23 -5.29 2.58
CA ALA A 250 -6.56 -4.43 3.55
C ALA A 250 -7.60 -3.73 4.43
N GLU A 251 -7.79 -4.26 5.64
CA GLU A 251 -8.73 -3.75 6.65
C GLU A 251 -7.99 -3.03 7.78
N ARG A 252 -8.56 -1.91 8.25
CA ARG A 252 -8.07 -1.19 9.42
C ARG A 252 -9.21 -0.79 10.34
N ALA A 253 -9.06 -1.09 11.63
CA ALA A 253 -9.90 -0.49 12.66
C ALA A 253 -9.42 0.96 12.91
N VAL A 254 -10.36 1.91 12.88
CA VAL A 254 -10.09 3.33 13.05
C VAL A 254 -10.96 3.91 14.16
N GLU A 255 -10.39 4.87 14.87
CA GLU A 255 -11.09 5.64 15.89
C GLU A 255 -11.53 6.99 15.32
N PRO A 256 -12.62 7.57 15.83
CA PRO A 256 -13.03 8.90 15.40
C PRO A 256 -11.95 9.94 15.70
N PRO A 257 -11.66 10.86 14.77
CA PRO A 257 -10.77 11.98 15.06
C PRO A 257 -11.31 12.86 16.19
N GLU A 258 -10.41 13.45 16.97
CA GLU A 258 -10.79 14.38 18.03
C GLU A 258 -11.62 15.55 17.47
N GLY A 259 -12.66 15.95 18.20
CA GLY A 259 -13.54 17.07 17.83
C GLY A 259 -14.63 16.72 16.80
N VAL A 260 -14.70 15.49 16.30
CA VAL A 260 -15.77 15.07 15.38
C VAL A 260 -16.99 14.55 16.15
N ALA A 261 -18.11 15.26 16.05
CA ALA A 261 -19.37 14.82 16.63
C ALA A 261 -20.00 13.69 15.79
N LEU A 262 -19.99 12.47 16.34
CA LEU A 262 -20.64 11.29 15.75
C LEU A 262 -22.00 10.95 16.38
N ILE A 263 -22.41 11.76 17.36
CA ILE A 263 -23.69 11.63 18.04
C ILE A 263 -24.50 12.88 17.71
N ALA A 264 -25.68 12.68 17.15
CA ALA A 264 -26.61 13.75 16.82
C ALA A 264 -27.86 13.65 17.71
N PRO A 265 -28.37 14.78 18.23
CA PRO A 265 -29.63 14.79 18.94
C PRO A 265 -30.80 14.76 17.93
N GLN A 266 -31.80 13.90 18.17
CA GLN A 266 -32.99 13.76 17.35
C GLN A 266 -34.25 13.81 18.21
N PRO A 267 -35.36 14.40 17.72
CA PRO A 267 -36.63 14.36 18.43
C PRO A 267 -37.14 12.91 18.54
N PRO A 268 -37.88 12.57 19.60
CA PRO A 268 -38.54 11.28 19.74
C PRO A 268 -39.54 11.03 18.60
N GLU A 269 -39.73 9.77 18.25
CA GLU A 269 -40.73 9.35 17.26
C GLU A 269 -42.15 9.38 17.83
N ARG A 270 -42.29 9.07 19.12
CA ARG A 270 -43.58 9.02 19.80
C ARG A 270 -43.52 9.58 21.21
N TRP A 271 -44.52 10.41 21.54
CA TRP A 271 -44.80 10.91 22.89
C TRP A 271 -46.05 10.25 23.44
N VAL A 272 -45.94 9.57 24.59
CA VAL A 272 -47.05 8.88 25.27
C VAL A 272 -47.14 9.39 26.70
N THR A 273 -48.23 10.04 27.08
CA THR A 273 -48.46 10.49 28.46
C THR A 273 -49.33 9.50 29.21
N ARG A 274 -48.97 9.24 30.47
CA ARG A 274 -49.76 8.44 31.39
C ARG A 274 -49.67 9.06 32.78
N PRO A 275 -50.79 9.48 33.41
CA PRO A 275 -52.15 9.61 32.86
C PRO A 275 -52.30 10.78 31.85
N GLU A 276 -53.37 10.77 31.06
CA GLU A 276 -53.66 11.53 29.82
C GLU A 276 -53.66 13.09 29.89
N ASN A 277 -53.04 13.72 30.90
CA ASN A 277 -53.23 15.14 31.22
C ASN A 277 -52.06 16.08 30.83
N VAL A 278 -51.08 15.62 30.06
CA VAL A 278 -49.93 16.44 29.65
C VAL A 278 -49.82 16.48 28.12
N ASP A 279 -49.88 17.68 27.54
CA ASP A 279 -49.56 17.92 26.13
C ASP A 279 -48.05 18.18 25.99
N GLY A 280 -47.37 17.30 25.25
CA GLY A 280 -45.91 17.32 25.07
C GLY A 280 -45.42 18.08 23.85
N THR A 281 -46.31 18.65 23.04
CA THR A 281 -45.96 19.30 21.76
C THR A 281 -44.86 20.35 21.93
N ALA A 282 -44.95 21.14 23.00
CA ALA A 282 -43.99 22.19 23.35
C ALA A 282 -42.59 21.68 23.75
N ALA A 283 -42.41 20.40 24.10
CA ALA A 283 -41.08 19.83 24.39
C ALA A 283 -40.41 19.23 23.14
N LEU A 284 -41.12 19.21 22.00
CA LEU A 284 -40.72 18.57 20.75
C LEU A 284 -40.55 19.56 19.59
N ASP A 285 -41.11 20.77 19.70
CA ASP A 285 -41.08 21.81 18.68
C ASP A 285 -39.69 22.47 18.50
N ASN A 286 -38.76 22.22 19.44
CA ASN A 286 -37.45 22.86 19.54
C ASN A 286 -37.51 24.39 19.68
N ASP A 287 -38.65 24.96 20.06
CA ASP A 287 -38.75 26.38 20.38
C ASP A 287 -38.22 26.60 21.81
N PRO A 288 -37.14 27.37 21.99
CA PRO A 288 -36.59 27.60 23.31
C PRO A 288 -37.55 28.39 24.21
N THR A 289 -38.64 28.97 23.72
CA THR A 289 -39.56 29.80 24.52
C THR A 289 -40.77 29.03 25.04
N THR A 290 -41.09 27.88 24.43
CA THR A 290 -42.20 27.02 24.83
C THR A 290 -41.71 25.97 25.83
N TYR A 291 -42.63 25.43 26.63
CA TYR A 291 -42.32 24.32 27.54
C TYR A 291 -43.54 23.46 27.78
N THR A 292 -43.29 22.18 28.02
CA THR A 292 -44.27 21.24 28.56
C THR A 292 -44.23 21.31 30.09
N ALA A 293 -45.37 21.67 30.69
CA ALA A 293 -45.54 21.67 32.14
C ALA A 293 -45.95 20.28 32.60
N VAL A 294 -45.11 19.67 33.43
CA VAL A 294 -45.34 18.34 33.99
C VAL A 294 -45.67 18.49 35.46
N ALA A 295 -46.95 18.36 35.81
CA ALA A 295 -47.41 18.44 37.20
C ALA A 295 -46.85 17.25 38.01
N LEU A 296 -46.11 17.55 39.07
CA LEU A 296 -45.45 16.54 39.91
C LEU A 296 -46.36 16.23 41.12
N GLY A 297 -47.14 15.15 41.03
CA GLY A 297 -48.09 14.71 42.07
C GLY A 297 -47.70 13.43 42.82
N THR A 298 -48.67 12.86 43.56
CA THR A 298 -48.51 11.66 44.39
C THR A 298 -48.41 10.34 43.63
N THR A 299 -48.67 10.34 42.31
CA THR A 299 -48.58 9.16 41.45
C THR A 299 -47.28 9.18 40.67
N GLN A 300 -46.64 8.02 40.55
CA GLN A 300 -45.38 7.88 39.82
C GLN A 300 -45.63 7.99 38.30
N ARG A 301 -44.74 8.76 37.64
CA ARG A 301 -44.52 8.90 36.20
C ARG A 301 -45.43 9.92 35.50
N ALA A 302 -44.83 10.73 34.64
CA ALA A 302 -45.56 11.76 33.94
C ALA A 302 -45.39 11.75 32.41
N VAL A 303 -44.35 11.11 31.85
CA VAL A 303 -44.18 10.98 30.38
C VAL A 303 -43.41 9.70 30.04
N GLU A 304 -43.87 8.98 29.02
CA GLU A 304 -43.18 7.87 28.34
C GLU A 304 -42.83 8.29 26.90
N LEU A 305 -41.55 8.27 26.55
CA LEU A 305 -41.08 8.62 25.19
C LEU A 305 -40.42 7.44 24.53
N GLU A 306 -40.73 7.22 23.25
CA GLU A 306 -40.15 6.15 22.44
C GLU A 306 -39.45 6.74 21.20
N SER A 307 -38.27 6.22 20.89
CA SER A 307 -37.60 6.41 19.61
C SER A 307 -37.37 5.05 18.97
N ALA A 308 -37.71 4.87 17.69
CA ALA A 308 -37.29 3.73 16.88
C ALA A 308 -36.36 4.14 15.71
N LEU A 309 -35.97 5.42 15.62
CA LEU A 309 -35.07 5.90 14.57
C LEU A 309 -33.60 5.79 14.98
N GLY A 310 -32.82 5.06 14.18
CA GLY A 310 -31.37 4.94 14.32
C GLY A 310 -30.90 4.05 15.48
N ARG A 311 -29.66 4.29 15.93
CA ARG A 311 -29.00 3.60 17.06
C ARG A 311 -28.90 4.57 18.26
N PRO A 312 -29.95 4.70 19.11
CA PRO A 312 -29.95 5.62 20.26
C PRO A 312 -28.98 5.19 21.37
N VAL A 313 -28.08 6.07 21.75
CA VAL A 313 -27.05 5.84 22.78
C VAL A 313 -27.33 6.60 24.07
N GLY A 314 -28.37 7.43 24.11
CA GLY A 314 -28.71 8.24 25.28
C GLY A 314 -29.85 9.23 25.04
N VAL A 315 -30.02 10.15 25.99
CA VAL A 315 -31.00 11.25 25.92
C VAL A 315 -30.39 12.57 26.36
N GLU A 316 -30.91 13.65 25.79
CA GLU A 316 -30.70 15.03 26.18
C GLU A 316 -32.06 15.63 26.60
N VAL A 317 -32.10 16.27 27.78
CA VAL A 317 -33.30 16.92 28.30
C VAL A 317 -32.96 18.32 28.80
N GLU A 318 -33.69 19.33 28.33
CA GLU A 318 -33.62 20.69 28.85
C GLU A 318 -34.80 20.95 29.79
N TYR A 319 -34.53 21.36 31.04
CA TYR A 319 -35.56 21.50 32.06
C TYR A 319 -35.30 22.63 33.08
N THR A 320 -36.35 23.02 33.79
CA THR A 320 -36.29 23.76 35.06
C THR A 320 -37.14 23.06 36.10
N LEU A 321 -36.68 23.00 37.35
CA LEU A 321 -37.39 22.34 38.45
C LEU A 321 -37.34 23.25 39.69
N PRO A 322 -38.45 23.87 40.12
CA PRO A 322 -38.46 24.75 41.28
C PRO A 322 -37.95 24.02 42.54
N SER A 323 -37.26 24.73 43.43
CA SER A 323 -36.92 24.18 44.75
C SER A 323 -38.19 24.09 45.60
N VAL A 324 -38.39 22.94 46.24
CA VAL A 324 -39.48 22.75 47.19
C VAL A 324 -38.88 22.45 48.56
N GLU A 325 -39.38 23.14 49.57
CA GLU A 325 -38.97 22.96 50.96
C GLU A 325 -39.33 21.54 51.43
N ASN A 326 -38.41 20.87 52.14
CA ASN A 326 -38.60 19.54 52.73
C ASN A 326 -38.70 18.35 51.76
N LEU A 327 -38.26 18.48 50.50
CA LEU A 327 -38.13 17.33 49.60
C LEU A 327 -36.89 16.49 49.89
N PRO A 328 -37.01 15.14 49.99
CA PRO A 328 -35.84 14.28 50.04
C PRO A 328 -35.03 14.37 48.75
N SER A 329 -33.70 14.26 48.86
CA SER A 329 -32.82 14.22 47.69
C SER A 329 -33.19 13.03 46.80
N GLY A 330 -33.29 13.27 45.48
CA GLY A 330 -33.69 12.24 44.52
C GLY A 330 -35.18 11.93 44.46
N ALA A 331 -36.04 12.76 45.08
CA ALA A 331 -37.50 12.67 44.95
C ALA A 331 -37.97 12.71 43.49
N TYR A 332 -37.21 13.36 42.61
CA TYR A 332 -37.45 13.40 41.17
C TYR A 332 -36.29 12.78 40.41
N ALA A 333 -36.61 11.99 39.40
CA ALA A 333 -35.60 11.38 38.54
C ALA A 333 -36.05 11.30 37.08
N LEU A 334 -35.03 11.22 36.25
CA LEU A 334 -35.09 10.76 34.88
C LEU A 334 -34.68 9.28 34.88
N ARG A 335 -35.55 8.42 34.36
CA ARG A 335 -35.27 6.99 34.17
C ARG A 335 -35.26 6.70 32.67
N LEU A 336 -34.11 6.27 32.17
CA LEU A 336 -33.91 5.84 30.79
C LEU A 336 -33.82 4.31 30.77
N GLU A 337 -34.62 3.69 29.92
CA GLU A 337 -34.61 2.25 29.71
C GLU A 337 -34.32 1.95 28.24
N VAL A 338 -33.42 1.00 27.97
CA VAL A 338 -33.08 0.54 26.62
C VAL A 338 -32.97 -0.98 26.65
N GLY A 339 -33.99 -1.68 26.19
CA GLY A 339 -34.10 -3.13 26.38
C GLY A 339 -34.15 -3.49 27.87
N ASP A 340 -33.24 -4.36 28.32
CA ASP A 340 -33.09 -4.74 29.73
C ASP A 340 -32.16 -3.79 30.51
N ALA A 341 -31.56 -2.79 29.85
CA ALA A 341 -30.71 -1.79 30.49
C ALA A 341 -31.53 -0.64 31.05
N GLU A 342 -31.17 -0.16 32.25
CA GLU A 342 -31.81 0.96 32.92
C GLU A 342 -30.76 1.92 33.48
N ALA A 343 -31.03 3.22 33.41
CA ALA A 343 -30.30 4.26 34.13
C ALA A 343 -31.27 5.22 34.80
N ILE A 344 -31.02 5.53 36.07
CA ILE A 344 -31.80 6.50 36.85
C ILE A 344 -30.87 7.65 37.24
N LEU A 345 -31.22 8.86 36.82
CA LEU A 345 -30.55 10.11 37.15
C LEU A 345 -31.47 10.98 38.01
N SER A 346 -31.01 11.36 39.21
CA SER A 346 -31.77 12.31 40.05
C SER A 346 -31.77 13.71 39.44
N LEU A 347 -32.95 14.34 39.35
CA LEU A 347 -33.09 15.72 38.89
C LEU A 347 -32.76 16.69 40.03
N GLN A 348 -31.99 17.73 39.72
CA GLN A 348 -31.68 18.79 40.68
C GLN A 348 -32.68 19.94 40.55
N ALA A 349 -33.11 20.47 41.71
CA ALA A 349 -33.87 21.70 41.72
C ALA A 349 -33.02 22.86 41.19
N THR A 350 -33.59 23.63 40.27
CA THR A 350 -32.99 24.78 39.62
C THR A 350 -34.07 25.73 39.10
N ALA A 351 -33.87 27.03 39.36
CA ALA A 351 -34.68 28.08 38.75
C ALA A 351 -34.19 28.46 37.34
N GLU A 352 -32.97 28.05 36.99
CA GLU A 352 -32.33 28.28 35.70
C GLU A 352 -32.51 27.06 34.80
N ARG A 353 -32.52 27.28 33.48
CA ARG A 353 -32.59 26.17 32.53
C ARG A 353 -31.32 25.35 32.60
N ARG A 354 -31.49 24.02 32.69
CA ARG A 354 -30.38 23.07 32.70
C ARG A 354 -30.57 22.04 31.60
N THR A 355 -29.46 21.71 30.94
CA THR A 355 -29.38 20.59 30.00
C THR A 355 -28.79 19.39 30.73
N LEU A 356 -29.50 18.26 30.69
CA LEU A 356 -29.00 16.97 31.16
C LEU A 356 -28.70 16.07 29.97
N ARG A 357 -27.57 15.38 30.05
CA ARG A 357 -27.18 14.34 29.09
C ARG A 357 -26.91 13.05 29.83
N LEU A 358 -27.64 12.01 29.44
CA LEU A 358 -27.46 10.66 29.96
C LEU A 358 -27.17 9.72 28.79
N ILE A 359 -26.00 9.09 28.82
CA ILE A 359 -25.59 8.07 27.87
C ILE A 359 -25.81 6.72 28.53
N LEU A 360 -26.66 5.90 27.91
CA LEU A 360 -26.88 4.51 28.27
C LEU A 360 -26.87 3.72 26.95
N PRO A 361 -25.73 3.13 26.58
CA PRO A 361 -25.71 2.25 25.43
C PRO A 361 -26.55 1.00 25.69
N PRO A 362 -27.16 0.42 24.66
CA PRO A 362 -27.84 -0.86 24.79
C PRO A 362 -26.84 -1.99 25.00
N ASP A 363 -27.35 -3.12 25.46
CA ASP A 363 -26.56 -4.33 25.61
C ASP A 363 -25.97 -4.80 24.27
N ALA A 364 -24.77 -5.38 24.31
CA ALA A 364 -24.01 -5.86 23.15
C ALA A 364 -24.76 -6.95 22.35
N GLY A 365 -25.74 -7.61 22.96
CA GLY A 365 -26.60 -8.62 22.31
C GLY A 365 -27.79 -8.06 21.51
N THR A 366 -28.03 -6.75 21.54
CA THR A 366 -29.26 -6.15 20.97
C THR A 366 -29.09 -5.82 19.48
N ALA A 367 -29.45 -6.75 18.59
CA ALA A 367 -29.44 -6.51 17.14
C ALA A 367 -30.73 -5.81 16.65
N GLY A 368 -30.60 -4.63 16.01
CA GLY A 368 -31.72 -3.95 15.32
C GLY A 368 -31.90 -2.46 15.69
N THR A 369 -33.05 -1.89 15.29
CA THR A 369 -33.55 -0.59 15.76
C THR A 369 -33.90 -0.69 17.23
N TRP A 370 -33.27 0.13 18.06
CA TRP A 370 -33.48 0.10 19.51
C TRP A 370 -34.67 0.96 19.88
N ARG A 371 -35.45 0.48 20.85
CA ARG A 371 -36.49 1.28 21.50
C ARG A 371 -35.95 1.74 22.84
N ALA A 372 -35.84 3.04 23.00
CA ALA A 372 -35.46 3.65 24.25
C ALA A 372 -36.71 4.29 24.88
N ARG A 373 -36.91 4.06 26.17
CA ARG A 373 -38.00 4.61 26.95
C ARG A 373 -37.47 5.63 27.96
N LEU A 374 -37.96 6.87 27.87
CA LEU A 374 -37.73 7.89 28.89
C LEU A 374 -38.91 8.01 29.83
N LEU A 375 -38.66 8.00 31.14
CA LEU A 375 -39.62 8.24 32.20
C LEU A 375 -39.15 9.44 33.03
N LEU A 376 -39.96 10.50 33.07
CA LEU A 376 -39.70 11.71 33.86
C LEU A 376 -40.73 11.81 34.98
N GLY A 377 -40.29 12.02 36.23
CA GLY A 377 -41.21 12.32 37.33
C GLY A 377 -40.69 11.95 38.72
N ALA A 378 -41.62 11.84 39.66
CA ALA A 378 -41.31 11.48 41.04
C ALA A 378 -40.94 9.99 41.18
N THR A 379 -39.87 9.71 41.92
CA THR A 379 -39.43 8.34 42.26
C THR A 379 -40.19 7.76 43.44
N LEU A 380 -40.83 8.61 44.24
CA LEU A 380 -41.60 8.27 45.43
C LEU A 380 -42.93 9.04 45.40
N ALA A 381 -43.98 8.47 46.00
CA ALA A 381 -45.21 9.21 46.21
C ALA A 381 -44.95 10.32 47.24
N VAL A 382 -44.91 11.58 46.80
CA VAL A 382 -44.68 12.74 47.68
C VAL A 382 -45.85 13.70 47.53
N GLN A 383 -46.40 14.16 48.67
CA GLN A 383 -47.33 15.29 48.68
C GLN A 383 -46.53 16.58 48.70
N THR A 384 -46.54 17.32 47.59
CA THR A 384 -45.99 18.67 47.52
C THR A 384 -47.14 19.67 47.62
N ALA A 385 -47.05 20.55 48.63
CA ALA A 385 -47.92 21.71 48.77
C ALA A 385 -47.02 22.95 48.82
N PRO A 386 -47.06 23.85 47.81
CA PRO A 386 -47.91 23.86 46.62
C PRO A 386 -47.50 22.84 45.53
N ALA A 387 -48.40 22.58 44.58
CA ALA A 387 -48.13 21.73 43.41
C ALA A 387 -46.89 22.24 42.66
N THR A 388 -45.90 21.38 42.48
CA THR A 388 -44.64 21.72 41.80
C THR A 388 -44.69 21.21 40.36
N GLU A 389 -44.23 22.03 39.42
CA GLU A 389 -44.20 21.66 37.99
C GLU A 389 -42.74 21.52 37.53
N LEU A 390 -42.43 20.38 36.90
CA LEU A 390 -41.24 20.23 36.08
C LEU A 390 -41.56 20.86 34.72
N ARG A 391 -40.79 21.87 34.32
CA ARG A 391 -40.93 22.44 32.96
C ARG A 391 -39.87 21.82 32.07
N VAL A 392 -40.30 21.20 30.99
CA VAL A 392 -39.43 20.56 30.00
C VAL A 392 -39.48 21.37 28.72
N TYR A 393 -38.33 21.91 28.30
CA TYR A 393 -38.21 22.78 27.12
C TYR A 393 -37.83 21.97 25.88
N ALA A 394 -37.02 20.91 26.04
CA ALA A 394 -36.63 20.06 24.94
C ALA A 394 -36.34 18.62 25.41
N VAL A 395 -36.77 17.65 24.62
CA VAL A 395 -36.33 16.25 24.77
C VAL A 395 -35.81 15.72 23.44
N ARG A 396 -34.58 15.19 23.45
CA ARG A 396 -33.93 14.61 22.27
C ARG A 396 -33.25 13.29 22.61
N PHE A 397 -33.40 12.30 21.75
CA PHE A 397 -32.57 11.10 21.80
C PHE A 397 -31.22 11.38 21.15
N LEU A 398 -30.15 10.94 21.79
CA LEU A 398 -28.80 10.97 21.24
C LEU A 398 -28.62 9.73 20.39
N VAL A 399 -28.45 9.87 19.07
CA VAL A 399 -28.28 8.76 18.13
C VAL A 399 -26.93 8.83 17.43
N VAL A 400 -26.39 7.68 17.04
CA VAL A 400 -25.20 7.64 16.17
C VAL A 400 -25.57 8.18 14.79
N ASP A 401 -24.88 9.24 14.34
CA ASP A 401 -25.04 9.78 12.99
C ASP A 401 -24.33 8.87 12.00
N GLU A 402 -25.09 8.00 11.34
CA GLU A 402 -24.59 7.05 10.34
C GLU A 402 -23.91 7.75 9.17
N ALA A 403 -24.45 8.89 8.72
CA ALA A 403 -23.93 9.60 7.58
C ALA A 403 -22.60 10.28 7.91
N ALA A 404 -22.50 10.92 9.08
CA ALA A 404 -21.23 11.46 9.58
C ALA A 404 -20.20 10.36 9.83
N SER A 405 -20.62 9.26 10.48
CA SER A 405 -19.76 8.12 10.76
C SER A 405 -19.22 7.47 9.49
N LEU A 406 -20.07 7.33 8.45
CA LEU A 406 -19.67 6.79 7.16
C LEU A 406 -18.69 7.73 6.43
N ARG A 407 -18.94 9.05 6.44
CA ARG A 407 -18.00 10.02 5.85
C ARG A 407 -16.62 9.98 6.53
N VAL A 408 -16.61 9.88 7.86
CA VAL A 408 -15.37 9.72 8.63
C VAL A 408 -14.68 8.40 8.26
N ALA A 409 -15.39 7.27 8.26
CA ALA A 409 -14.83 5.98 7.85
C ALA A 409 -14.27 6.01 6.41
N GLN A 410 -14.98 6.67 5.48
CA GLN A 410 -14.52 6.85 4.09
C GLN A 410 -13.25 7.70 3.99
N SER A 411 -13.06 8.69 4.86
CA SER A 411 -11.85 9.53 4.86
C SER A 411 -10.56 8.75 5.19
N PHE A 412 -10.70 7.59 5.83
CA PHE A 412 -9.59 6.69 6.12
C PHE A 412 -9.30 5.70 4.99
N LEU A 413 -10.09 5.69 3.90
CA LEU A 413 -9.80 4.85 2.74
C LEU A 413 -8.60 5.42 1.99
N GLN A 414 -7.55 4.61 1.88
CA GLN A 414 -6.35 4.92 1.13
C GLN A 414 -6.15 3.82 0.10
N LEU A 415 -6.39 4.17 -1.17
CA LEU A 415 -6.16 3.27 -2.29
C LEU A 415 -4.66 3.08 -2.51
N PRO A 416 -4.22 1.86 -2.88
CA PRO A 416 -2.83 1.66 -3.23
C PRO A 416 -2.50 2.46 -4.49
N PHE A 417 -1.36 3.17 -4.49
CA PHE A 417 -0.80 3.69 -5.74
C PHE A 417 -0.23 2.51 -6.53
N ALA A 418 -0.91 2.13 -7.62
CA ALA A 418 -0.41 1.16 -8.56
C ALA A 418 0.69 1.81 -9.40
N THR A 419 1.95 1.46 -9.18
CA THR A 419 2.95 1.56 -10.25
C THR A 419 3.08 0.18 -10.87
N PRO A 420 2.86 0.04 -12.18
CA PRO A 420 3.21 -1.16 -12.92
C PRO A 420 4.63 -1.57 -12.58
N ALA A 421 4.85 -2.82 -12.17
CA ALA A 421 6.20 -3.35 -12.04
C ALA A 421 6.60 -4.22 -13.23
N GLU A 422 5.64 -4.67 -14.05
CA GLU A 422 5.88 -5.54 -15.20
C GLU A 422 4.83 -5.38 -16.31
N VAL A 423 5.28 -5.40 -17.56
CA VAL A 423 4.46 -5.34 -18.77
C VAL A 423 4.86 -6.46 -19.72
N THR A 424 3.89 -7.26 -20.17
CA THR A 424 4.09 -8.29 -21.19
C THR A 424 3.78 -7.74 -22.57
N LEU A 425 4.81 -7.67 -23.42
CA LEU A 425 4.74 -7.20 -24.79
C LEU A 425 4.72 -8.39 -25.76
N PRO A 426 3.88 -8.35 -26.81
CA PRO A 426 3.93 -9.33 -27.89
C PRO A 426 5.18 -9.11 -28.74
N GLY A 427 5.89 -10.19 -29.06
CA GLY A 427 7.11 -10.15 -29.87
C GLY A 427 8.39 -9.95 -29.06
N LEU A 428 9.54 -10.00 -29.76
CA LEU A 428 10.86 -9.70 -29.21
C LEU A 428 11.17 -8.22 -29.42
N VAL A 429 10.78 -7.40 -28.45
CA VAL A 429 10.88 -5.93 -28.53
C VAL A 429 12.24 -5.47 -28.03
N ALA A 430 12.91 -4.57 -28.75
CA ALA A 430 14.22 -4.06 -28.34
C ALA A 430 14.15 -3.38 -26.96
N PRO A 431 15.19 -3.55 -26.12
CA PRO A 431 15.19 -2.97 -24.78
C PRO A 431 15.34 -1.44 -24.85
N THR A 432 14.59 -0.74 -24.03
CA THR A 432 14.66 0.72 -23.90
C THR A 432 14.67 1.11 -22.43
N PRO A 433 15.32 2.22 -22.04
CA PRO A 433 15.40 2.66 -20.64
C PRO A 433 14.13 3.33 -20.12
N THR A 434 13.20 3.71 -21.00
CA THR A 434 11.97 4.40 -20.62
C THR A 434 10.82 3.84 -21.44
N LEU A 435 9.76 3.44 -20.74
CA LEU A 435 8.57 2.87 -21.35
C LEU A 435 7.32 3.64 -20.89
N THR A 436 6.46 3.97 -21.84
CA THR A 436 5.17 4.61 -21.62
C THR A 436 4.07 3.65 -22.02
N VAL A 437 3.20 3.29 -21.06
CA VAL A 437 1.98 2.52 -21.31
C VAL A 437 0.83 3.50 -21.42
N THR A 438 0.15 3.50 -22.56
CA THR A 438 -0.97 4.42 -22.84
C THR A 438 -2.32 3.73 -22.73
N GLY A 439 -3.35 4.47 -22.31
CA GLY A 439 -4.74 3.96 -22.27
C GLY A 439 -5.00 2.92 -21.18
N SER A 440 -4.22 2.92 -20.09
CA SER A 440 -4.53 2.08 -18.92
C SER A 440 -5.70 2.65 -18.11
N PRO A 441 -6.42 1.84 -17.31
CA PRO A 441 -7.51 2.32 -16.46
C PRO A 441 -7.09 3.43 -15.49
N ASP A 442 -5.81 3.47 -15.12
CA ASP A 442 -5.21 4.45 -14.21
C ASP A 442 -4.60 5.67 -14.94
N GLY A 443 -4.79 5.76 -16.27
CA GLY A 443 -4.19 6.78 -17.14
C GLY A 443 -2.90 6.32 -17.81
N ASP A 444 -2.21 7.23 -18.49
CA ASP A 444 -0.93 6.94 -19.13
C ASP A 444 0.17 6.84 -18.06
N VAL A 445 0.98 5.79 -18.14
CA VAL A 445 2.06 5.52 -17.19
C VAL A 445 3.40 5.53 -17.89
N THR A 446 4.26 6.49 -17.54
CA THR A 446 5.66 6.54 -18.00
C THR A 446 6.61 6.19 -16.85
N GLY A 447 7.55 5.27 -17.11
CA GLY A 447 8.53 4.87 -16.10
C GLY A 447 9.87 4.44 -16.71
N ALA A 448 10.93 4.53 -15.90
CA ALA A 448 12.19 3.90 -16.22
C ALA A 448 12.05 2.38 -16.16
N THR A 449 12.71 1.63 -17.05
CA THR A 449 12.72 0.16 -16.98
C THR A 449 13.96 -0.34 -16.25
N GLY A 450 13.84 -1.44 -15.50
CA GLY A 450 14.97 -2.07 -14.81
C GLY A 450 15.60 -3.22 -15.59
N LEU A 451 14.77 -4.13 -16.11
CA LEU A 451 15.20 -5.36 -16.75
C LEU A 451 14.22 -5.74 -17.86
N TRP A 452 14.78 -6.28 -18.95
CA TRP A 452 14.02 -6.83 -20.07
C TRP A 452 14.28 -8.33 -20.15
N GLU A 453 13.22 -9.12 -20.03
CA GLU A 453 13.28 -10.57 -20.12
C GLU A 453 12.54 -11.03 -21.38
N TYR A 454 13.11 -12.02 -22.05
CA TYR A 454 12.60 -12.54 -23.30
C TYR A 454 12.42 -14.03 -23.15
N GLN A 455 11.28 -14.53 -23.61
CA GLN A 455 10.91 -15.93 -23.47
C GLN A 455 10.56 -16.53 -24.82
N TYR A 456 11.10 -17.73 -25.05
CA TYR A 456 10.78 -18.58 -26.18
C TYR A 456 10.60 -20.01 -25.66
N THR A 457 9.55 -20.21 -24.88
CA THR A 457 9.18 -21.49 -24.29
C THR A 457 8.01 -22.13 -25.04
N ARG A 458 7.61 -23.33 -24.63
CA ARG A 458 6.44 -24.01 -25.21
C ARG A 458 5.17 -23.16 -25.11
N ASP A 459 4.99 -22.50 -23.97
CA ASP A 459 3.80 -21.70 -23.65
C ASP A 459 3.92 -20.24 -24.12
N ASN A 460 5.15 -19.69 -24.14
CA ASN A 460 5.42 -18.31 -24.50
C ASN A 460 6.39 -18.23 -25.68
N ARG A 461 5.86 -18.15 -26.90
CA ARG A 461 6.68 -18.00 -28.12
C ARG A 461 6.88 -16.52 -28.46
N GLY A 462 8.08 -16.00 -28.21
CA GLY A 462 8.46 -14.66 -28.60
C GLY A 462 7.76 -13.60 -27.77
N VAL A 463 7.87 -13.71 -26.44
CA VAL A 463 7.29 -12.77 -25.49
C VAL A 463 8.41 -11.93 -24.88
N THR A 464 8.15 -10.63 -24.69
CA THR A 464 9.03 -9.74 -23.95
C THR A 464 8.35 -9.28 -22.66
N LEU A 465 9.02 -9.41 -21.53
CA LEU A 465 8.60 -8.90 -20.23
C LEU A 465 9.49 -7.71 -19.87
N ALA A 466 8.90 -6.52 -19.84
CA ALA A 466 9.58 -5.29 -19.43
C ALA A 466 9.22 -4.95 -17.99
N ARG A 467 10.22 -4.88 -17.10
CA ARG A 467 9.99 -4.46 -15.71
C ARG A 467 10.10 -2.95 -15.57
N LEU A 468 9.06 -2.34 -15.01
CA LEU A 468 8.94 -0.91 -14.79
C LEU A 468 9.36 -0.56 -13.35
N GLY A 469 10.19 0.47 -13.20
CA GLY A 469 10.79 0.94 -11.96
C GLY A 469 12.28 0.60 -11.83
N SER A 470 13.01 1.40 -11.03
CA SER A 470 14.37 1.06 -10.67
C SER A 470 14.37 -0.05 -9.62
N ASP A 471 15.03 -1.16 -9.97
CA ASP A 471 15.41 -2.23 -9.05
C ASP A 471 16.49 -1.70 -8.10
N GLY A 472 16.12 -0.74 -7.24
CA GLY A 472 17.03 -0.17 -6.26
C GLY A 472 17.59 -1.22 -5.30
N GLN A 473 16.93 -2.38 -5.16
CA GLN A 473 17.44 -3.59 -4.52
C GLN A 473 16.67 -4.79 -5.11
N SER A 474 17.38 -5.84 -5.54
CA SER A 474 16.72 -7.11 -5.89
C SER A 474 15.87 -7.59 -4.70
N ASP A 475 14.75 -8.28 -4.97
CA ASP A 475 13.91 -8.84 -3.89
C ASP A 475 14.74 -9.73 -2.94
N THR A 476 15.78 -10.38 -3.46
CA THR A 476 16.77 -11.14 -2.69
C THR A 476 17.62 -10.24 -1.78
N ALA A 477 18.09 -9.09 -2.25
CA ALA A 477 18.83 -8.12 -1.45
C ALA A 477 17.95 -7.46 -0.37
N ARG A 478 16.65 -7.26 -0.65
CA ARG A 478 15.66 -6.84 0.37
C ARG A 478 15.43 -7.92 1.42
N ALA A 479 15.21 -9.18 1.01
CA ALA A 479 15.02 -10.30 1.92
C ALA A 479 16.24 -10.50 2.85
N ILE A 480 17.46 -10.34 2.32
CA ILE A 480 18.69 -10.39 3.13
C ILE A 480 18.76 -9.19 4.10
N LYS A 481 18.39 -7.99 3.68
CA LYS A 481 18.36 -6.81 4.55
C LYS A 481 17.34 -6.95 5.69
N PHE A 482 16.18 -7.57 5.44
CA PHE A 482 15.19 -7.88 6.47
C PHE A 482 15.63 -9.02 7.41
N ALA A 483 16.33 -10.03 6.90
CA ALA A 483 16.90 -11.10 7.73
C ALA A 483 18.02 -10.61 8.65
N VAL A 484 18.76 -9.57 8.26
CA VAL A 484 19.87 -8.99 9.03
C VAL A 484 19.42 -7.95 10.07
N GLN A 485 18.25 -7.31 9.89
CA GLN A 485 17.67 -6.39 10.89
C GLN A 485 16.79 -7.07 11.96
N GLY A 486 16.65 -8.40 11.90
CA GLY A 486 15.90 -9.21 12.87
C GLY A 486 16.76 -9.89 13.94
N ARG A 487 17.89 -9.29 14.34
CA ARG A 487 18.68 -9.71 15.50
C ARG A 487 18.94 -8.55 16.44
#